data_AF-A0A667GIU4-F1
#
_entry.id   AF-A0A667GIU4-F1
#
_cell.length_a   1.000
_cell.length_b   1.000
_cell.length_c   1.000
_cell.angle_alpha   90.00
_cell.angle_beta   90.00
_cell.angle_gamma   90.00
#
_symmetry.space_group_name_H-M   'P 1'
#
loop_
_entity.id
_entity.type
_entity.pdbx_description
1 polymer ?
#
loop_
_entity_poly.entity_id
_entity_poly.type
_entity_poly.pdbx_seq_one_letter_code
_entity_poly.pdbx_strand_id
1 'polypeptide(L)'
;MGRRSTSSTKSGKFMNPTDQARKEARKRELKKNKKQRMMVRAAVLKMKDPKQIIRDMEKLDEMEFNPVQQPQLNEKVLKDKRKKLRETFERILRLYEKENPDIYKELRKLEVEYEQKRAQLSQYFDAVKNAQHVEMFPAPVKMMGILRTWIKISMMTVLMTATLTDQMEKVKGMNLCTVMIMKETTMKKKSQV
;
A
#
# COMPACT_ATOMS: atom_id res chain seq x y z
N MET A 1 25.53 22.40 -24.25
CA MET A 1 26.34 21.59 -25.21
C MET A 1 26.40 22.32 -26.55
N GLY A 2 27.53 22.97 -26.85
CA GLY A 2 27.67 23.85 -28.03
C GLY A 2 27.64 23.09 -29.36
N ARG A 3 27.02 23.72 -30.37
CA ARG A 3 26.90 23.19 -31.73
C ARG A 3 28.20 23.45 -32.49
N ARG A 4 29.09 22.46 -32.61
CA ARG A 4 30.34 22.57 -33.38
C ARG A 4 30.05 22.80 -34.87
N SER A 5 30.90 23.60 -35.53
CA SER A 5 30.84 23.81 -36.98
C SER A 5 31.01 22.47 -37.71
N THR A 6 30.30 22.31 -38.83
CA THR A 6 30.30 21.03 -39.57
C THR A 6 31.54 20.84 -40.42
N SER A 7 32.29 21.91 -40.70
CA SER A 7 33.43 21.98 -41.63
C SER A 7 34.80 21.72 -40.98
N SER A 8 34.94 21.80 -39.65
CA SER A 8 36.21 21.55 -38.95
C SER A 8 36.24 20.22 -38.20
N THR A 9 37.45 19.74 -37.96
CA THR A 9 37.74 18.55 -37.15
C THR A 9 37.58 18.83 -35.65
N LYS A 10 37.67 17.80 -34.80
CA LYS A 10 37.60 17.93 -33.33
C LYS A 10 38.69 18.88 -32.77
N SER A 11 39.80 19.04 -33.49
CA SER A 11 40.92 19.94 -33.16
C SER A 11 40.82 21.34 -33.81
N GLY A 12 39.75 21.63 -34.56
CA GLY A 12 39.57 22.91 -35.25
C GLY A 12 40.23 23.02 -36.64
N LYS A 13 41.04 22.02 -37.06
CA LYS A 13 41.65 21.98 -38.40
C LYS A 13 40.59 21.79 -39.49
N PHE A 14 40.81 22.36 -40.67
CA PHE A 14 39.97 22.15 -41.85
C PHE A 14 39.87 20.65 -42.18
N MET A 15 38.66 20.18 -42.44
CA MET A 15 38.40 18.77 -42.72
C MET A 15 38.60 18.48 -44.20
N ASN A 16 39.16 17.31 -44.54
CA ASN A 16 39.38 16.89 -45.93
C ASN A 16 38.06 16.96 -46.73
N PRO A 17 38.04 17.53 -47.95
CA PRO A 17 36.85 17.59 -48.82
C PRO A 17 36.14 16.23 -49.01
N THR A 18 36.89 15.13 -49.09
CA THR A 18 36.30 13.78 -49.22
C THR A 18 35.55 13.36 -47.95
N ASP A 19 36.11 13.65 -46.78
CA ASP A 19 35.47 13.35 -45.50
C ASP A 19 34.28 14.28 -45.23
N GLN A 20 34.32 15.52 -45.73
CA GLN A 20 33.14 16.41 -45.74
C GLN A 20 32.00 15.77 -46.53
N ALA A 21 32.25 15.30 -47.76
CA ALA A 21 31.25 14.65 -48.60
C ALA A 21 30.65 13.40 -47.94
N ARG A 22 31.49 12.54 -47.33
CA ARG A 22 31.03 11.37 -46.56
C ARG A 22 30.18 11.75 -45.36
N LYS A 23 30.60 12.76 -44.60
CA LYS A 23 29.86 13.25 -43.41
C LYS A 23 28.51 13.84 -43.80
N GLU A 24 28.43 14.55 -44.93
CA GLU A 24 27.18 15.06 -45.47
C GLU A 24 26.25 13.94 -45.94
N ALA A 25 26.78 12.94 -46.66
CA ALA A 25 26.02 11.76 -47.07
C ALA A 25 25.42 11.04 -45.85
N ARG A 26 26.24 10.75 -44.82
CA ARG A 26 25.80 10.17 -43.55
C ARG A 26 24.75 11.02 -42.84
N LYS A 27 24.87 12.35 -42.86
CA LYS A 27 23.88 13.25 -42.27
C LYS A 27 22.54 13.19 -43.02
N ARG A 28 22.55 13.09 -44.35
CA ARG A 28 21.34 12.91 -45.17
C ARG A 28 20.68 11.57 -44.87
N GLU A 29 21.47 10.50 -44.78
CA GLU A 29 21.00 9.16 -44.41
C GLU A 29 20.39 9.14 -43.01
N LEU A 30 21.08 9.69 -42.00
CA LEU A 30 20.56 9.79 -40.63
C LEU A 30 19.24 10.57 -40.55
N LYS A 31 19.06 11.60 -41.40
CA LYS A 31 17.78 12.32 -41.50
C LYS A 31 16.68 11.43 -42.08
N LYS A 32 16.96 10.62 -43.12
CA LYS A 32 16.01 9.65 -43.67
C LYS A 32 15.63 8.61 -42.61
N ASN A 33 16.61 8.04 -41.92
CA ASN A 33 16.38 7.07 -40.84
C ASN A 33 15.55 7.66 -39.69
N LYS A 34 15.80 8.93 -39.32
CA LYS A 34 14.98 9.64 -38.32
C LYS A 34 13.54 9.78 -38.78
N LYS A 35 13.30 10.18 -40.04
CA LYS A 35 11.95 10.29 -40.61
C LYS A 35 11.24 8.93 -40.64
N GLN A 36 11.92 7.88 -41.08
CA GLN A 36 11.38 6.51 -41.09
C GLN A 36 11.01 6.07 -39.67
N ARG A 37 11.88 6.27 -38.67
CA ARG A 37 11.55 5.97 -37.27
C ARG A 37 10.31 6.71 -36.79
N MET A 38 10.13 7.98 -37.16
CA MET A 38 8.93 8.75 -36.79
C MET A 38 7.68 8.21 -37.48
N MET A 39 7.76 7.86 -38.77
CA MET A 39 6.64 7.24 -39.50
C MET A 39 6.26 5.89 -38.90
N VAL A 40 7.24 5.02 -38.64
CA VAL A 40 7.02 3.72 -37.98
C VAL A 40 6.39 3.91 -36.60
N ARG A 41 6.88 4.87 -35.80
CA ARG A 41 6.29 5.18 -34.47
C ARG A 41 4.84 5.64 -34.56
N ALA A 42 4.48 6.41 -35.58
CA ALA A 42 3.10 6.85 -35.80
C ALA A 42 2.21 5.67 -36.26
N ALA A 43 2.68 4.86 -37.21
CA ALA A 43 1.96 3.69 -37.70
C ALA A 43 1.70 2.66 -36.57
N VAL A 44 2.72 2.34 -35.78
CA VAL A 44 2.59 1.43 -34.62
C VAL A 44 1.57 1.97 -33.61
N LEU A 45 1.46 3.29 -33.44
CA LEU A 45 0.47 3.89 -32.55
C LEU A 45 -0.96 3.74 -33.10
N LYS A 46 -1.16 3.89 -34.41
CA LYS A 46 -2.46 3.72 -35.07
C LYS A 46 -2.97 2.28 -35.04
N MET A 47 -2.06 1.30 -35.04
CA MET A 47 -2.42 -0.13 -34.96
C MET A 47 -2.92 -0.56 -33.58
N LYS A 48 -2.76 0.26 -32.54
CA LYS A 48 -3.23 -0.08 -31.19
C LYS A 48 -4.72 0.19 -31.07
N ASP A 49 -5.44 -0.77 -30.50
CA ASP A 49 -6.83 -0.58 -30.12
C ASP A 49 -6.92 0.21 -28.79
N PRO A 50 -7.49 1.43 -28.80
CA PRO A 50 -7.64 2.22 -27.58
C PRO A 50 -8.56 1.55 -26.55
N LYS A 51 -9.55 0.76 -26.97
CA LYS A 51 -10.45 0.04 -26.05
C LYS A 51 -9.70 -1.07 -25.30
N GLN A 52 -8.76 -1.74 -25.98
CA GLN A 52 -7.88 -2.72 -25.34
C GLN A 52 -7.02 -2.09 -24.24
N ILE A 53 -6.52 -0.87 -24.44
CA ILE A 53 -5.69 -0.17 -23.44
C ILE A 53 -6.51 0.13 -22.18
N ILE A 54 -7.79 0.54 -22.32
CA ILE A 54 -8.69 0.71 -21.18
C ILE A 54 -8.86 -0.61 -20.43
N ARG A 55 -9.15 -1.71 -21.13
CA ARG A 55 -9.31 -3.04 -20.51
C ARG A 55 -8.05 -3.49 -19.76
N ASP A 56 -6.88 -3.22 -20.30
CA ASP A 56 -5.61 -3.57 -19.65
C ASP A 56 -5.38 -2.71 -18.39
N MET A 57 -5.85 -1.46 -18.37
CA MET A 57 -5.84 -0.63 -17.17
C MET A 57 -6.84 -1.11 -16.11
N GLU A 58 -8.07 -1.45 -16.51
CA GLU A 58 -9.10 -2.01 -15.61
C GLU A 58 -8.59 -3.28 -14.93
N LYS A 59 -7.94 -4.19 -15.66
CA LYS A 59 -7.32 -5.40 -15.08
C LYS A 59 -6.25 -5.07 -14.03
N LEU A 60 -5.44 -4.03 -14.23
CA LEU A 60 -4.44 -3.62 -13.23
C LEU A 60 -5.12 -3.05 -11.98
N ASP A 61 -6.24 -2.34 -12.14
CA ASP A 61 -7.02 -1.79 -11.03
C ASP A 61 -7.71 -2.90 -10.23
N GLU A 62 -8.33 -3.89 -10.90
CA GLU A 62 -8.92 -5.06 -10.25
C GLU A 62 -7.89 -5.85 -9.43
N MET A 63 -6.65 -5.94 -9.92
CA MET A 63 -5.55 -6.57 -9.18
C MET A 63 -5.08 -5.74 -7.99
N GLU A 64 -5.08 -4.40 -8.08
CA GLU A 64 -4.67 -3.51 -6.98
C GLU A 64 -5.73 -3.45 -5.87
N PHE A 65 -7.00 -3.34 -6.26
CA PHE A 65 -8.13 -3.15 -5.35
C PHE A 65 -8.85 -4.45 -4.96
N ASN A 66 -8.16 -5.59 -5.00
CA ASN A 66 -8.73 -6.86 -4.56
C ASN A 66 -8.73 -6.94 -3.01
N PRO A 67 -9.90 -6.98 -2.35
CA PRO A 67 -9.97 -7.01 -0.89
C PRO A 67 -9.61 -8.38 -0.29
N VAL A 68 -9.67 -9.45 -1.09
CA VAL A 68 -9.49 -10.85 -0.65
C VAL A 68 -8.04 -11.30 -0.82
N GLN A 69 -7.42 -10.99 -1.96
CA GLN A 69 -6.05 -11.38 -2.27
C GLN A 69 -5.14 -10.17 -2.30
N GLN A 70 -4.00 -10.26 -1.60
CA GLN A 70 -2.94 -9.26 -1.75
C GLN A 70 -2.41 -9.26 -3.19
N PRO A 71 -2.12 -8.08 -3.77
CA PRO A 71 -1.58 -7.99 -5.11
C PRO A 71 -0.28 -8.78 -5.23
N GLN A 72 -0.16 -9.64 -6.25
CA GLN A 72 1.07 -10.41 -6.50
C GLN A 72 2.25 -9.54 -6.95
N LEU A 73 1.96 -8.32 -7.42
CA LEU A 73 2.95 -7.36 -7.92
C LEU A 73 3.15 -6.22 -6.92
N ASN A 74 4.39 -5.74 -6.82
CA ASN A 74 4.72 -4.55 -6.03
C ASN A 74 3.90 -3.34 -6.52
N GLU A 75 3.36 -2.55 -5.58
CA GLU A 75 2.55 -1.34 -5.82
C GLU A 75 3.22 -0.37 -6.79
N LYS A 76 4.55 -0.18 -6.66
CA LYS A 76 5.32 0.68 -7.57
C LYS A 76 5.24 0.20 -9.03
N VAL A 77 5.29 -1.11 -9.26
CA VAL A 77 5.24 -1.70 -10.60
C VAL A 77 3.85 -1.53 -11.21
N LEU A 78 2.78 -1.68 -10.41
CA LEU A 78 1.41 -1.46 -10.87
C LEU A 78 1.19 0.01 -11.29
N LYS A 79 1.64 0.96 -10.46
CA LYS A 79 1.60 2.40 -10.78
C LYS A 79 2.39 2.73 -12.05
N ASP A 80 3.60 2.19 -12.20
CA ASP A 80 4.44 2.42 -13.38
C ASP A 80 3.81 1.81 -14.66
N LYS A 81 3.21 0.62 -14.59
CA LYS A 81 2.48 0.01 -15.73
C LYS A 81 1.24 0.82 -16.11
N ARG A 82 0.41 1.23 -15.14
CA ARG A 82 -0.76 2.08 -15.36
C ARG A 82 -0.38 3.40 -16.01
N LYS A 83 0.69 4.04 -15.53
CA LYS A 83 1.20 5.30 -16.08
C LYS A 83 1.57 5.14 -17.56
N LYS A 84 2.28 4.08 -17.94
CA LYS A 84 2.64 3.80 -19.35
C LYS A 84 1.42 3.56 -20.25
N LEU A 85 0.39 2.90 -19.74
CA LEU A 85 -0.86 2.70 -20.48
C LEU A 85 -1.60 4.03 -20.67
N ARG A 86 -1.72 4.85 -19.62
CA ARG A 86 -2.30 6.21 -19.71
C ARG A 86 -1.55 7.09 -20.71
N GLU A 87 -0.22 7.12 -20.66
CA GLU A 87 0.60 7.88 -21.63
C GLU A 87 0.39 7.39 -23.07
N THR A 88 0.20 6.07 -23.27
CA THR A 88 -0.11 5.52 -24.59
C THR A 88 -1.50 5.95 -25.06
N PHE A 89 -2.50 5.90 -24.19
CA PHE A 89 -3.86 6.32 -24.48
C PHE A 89 -3.95 7.82 -24.82
N GLU A 90 -3.27 8.67 -24.05
CA GLU A 90 -3.22 10.12 -24.30
C GLU A 90 -2.60 10.44 -25.67
N ARG A 91 -1.55 9.72 -26.05
CA ARG A 91 -0.96 9.86 -27.39
C ARG A 91 -1.93 9.46 -28.50
N ILE A 92 -2.80 8.49 -28.27
CA ILE A 92 -3.86 8.09 -29.21
C ILE A 92 -4.96 9.15 -29.26
N LEU A 93 -5.37 9.72 -28.12
CA LEU A 93 -6.33 10.83 -28.07
C LEU A 93 -5.86 12.01 -28.93
N ARG A 94 -4.61 12.47 -28.77
CA ARG A 94 -4.04 13.57 -29.58
C ARG A 94 -3.96 13.25 -31.08
N LEU A 95 -3.95 11.97 -31.44
CA LEU A 95 -3.98 11.53 -32.84
C LEU A 95 -5.39 11.65 -33.40
N TYR A 96 -6.40 11.13 -32.69
CA TYR A 96 -7.80 11.19 -33.11
C TYR A 96 -8.40 12.59 -33.01
N GLU A 97 -7.91 13.44 -32.11
CA GLU A 97 -8.28 14.87 -32.06
C GLU A 97 -8.07 15.57 -33.42
N LYS A 98 -7.03 15.15 -34.15
CA LYS A 98 -6.70 15.69 -35.47
C LYS A 98 -7.31 14.92 -36.63
N GLU A 99 -7.43 13.60 -36.52
CA GLU A 99 -7.89 12.74 -37.62
C GLU A 99 -9.41 12.59 -37.65
N ASN A 100 -10.07 12.36 -36.51
CA ASN A 100 -11.51 12.11 -36.43
C ASN A 100 -12.09 12.61 -35.09
N PRO A 101 -12.76 13.78 -35.06
CA PRO A 101 -13.27 14.38 -33.81
C PRO A 101 -14.38 13.55 -33.14
N ASP A 102 -15.14 12.75 -33.90
CA ASP A 102 -16.21 11.92 -33.33
C ASP A 102 -15.66 10.74 -32.53
N ILE A 103 -14.65 10.05 -33.06
CA ILE A 103 -13.93 8.98 -32.34
C ILE A 103 -13.27 9.57 -31.09
N TYR A 104 -12.69 10.77 -31.18
CA TYR A 104 -12.12 11.44 -30.02
C TYR A 104 -13.14 11.63 -28.89
N LYS A 105 -14.37 12.06 -29.20
CA LYS A 105 -15.45 12.20 -28.20
C LYS A 105 -15.79 10.86 -27.55
N GLU A 106 -15.89 9.79 -28.33
CA GLU A 106 -16.13 8.44 -27.79
C GLU A 106 -15.00 7.99 -26.86
N LEU A 107 -13.74 8.19 -27.25
CA LEU A 107 -12.59 7.84 -26.42
C LEU A 107 -12.53 8.66 -25.13
N ARG A 108 -12.90 9.93 -25.17
CA ARG A 108 -13.02 10.78 -23.97
C ARG A 108 -14.14 10.30 -23.05
N LYS A 109 -15.26 9.83 -23.60
CA LYS A 109 -16.32 9.22 -22.79
C LYS A 109 -15.83 7.96 -22.08
N LEU A 110 -15.12 7.08 -22.81
CA LEU A 110 -14.52 5.86 -22.23
C LEU A 110 -13.50 6.17 -21.13
N GLU A 111 -12.71 7.23 -21.28
CA GLU A 111 -11.76 7.68 -20.26
C GLU A 111 -12.50 8.07 -18.97
N VAL A 112 -13.58 8.85 -19.08
CA VAL A 112 -14.39 9.26 -17.93
C VAL A 112 -15.06 8.06 -17.26
N GLU A 113 -15.63 7.14 -18.04
CA GLU A 113 -16.25 5.92 -17.52
C GLU A 113 -15.23 5.06 -16.75
N TYR A 114 -14.01 4.91 -17.28
CA TYR A 114 -12.92 4.21 -16.59
C TYR A 114 -12.54 4.90 -15.27
N GLU A 115 -12.41 6.22 -15.25
CA GLU A 115 -12.08 6.94 -14.02
C GLU A 115 -13.18 6.82 -12.95
N GLN A 116 -14.45 6.83 -13.36
CA GLN A 116 -15.58 6.56 -12.47
C GLN A 116 -15.52 5.15 -11.89
N LYS A 117 -15.31 4.12 -12.72
CA LYS A 117 -15.17 2.73 -12.25
C LYS A 117 -14.02 2.58 -11.26
N ARG A 118 -12.87 3.19 -11.55
CA ARG A 118 -11.70 3.15 -10.66
C ARG A 118 -11.97 3.83 -9.33
N ALA A 119 -12.67 4.97 -9.34
CA ALA A 119 -13.07 5.65 -8.11
C ALA A 119 -14.00 4.77 -7.26
N GLN A 120 -14.98 4.10 -7.87
CA GLN A 120 -15.88 3.17 -7.19
C GLN A 120 -15.10 1.98 -6.58
N LEU A 121 -14.18 1.39 -7.34
CA LEU A 121 -13.33 0.29 -6.86
C LEU A 121 -12.46 0.72 -5.67
N SER A 122 -11.82 1.88 -5.75
CA SER A 122 -11.02 2.43 -4.65
C SER A 122 -11.86 2.66 -3.40
N GLN A 123 -13.02 3.30 -3.54
CA GLN A 123 -13.93 3.56 -2.41
C GLN A 123 -14.42 2.27 -1.76
N TYR A 124 -14.78 1.26 -2.56
CA TYR A 124 -15.18 -0.04 -2.07
C TYR A 124 -14.05 -0.74 -1.31
N PHE A 125 -12.84 -0.74 -1.87
CA PHE A 125 -11.66 -1.32 -1.23
C PHE A 125 -11.34 -0.65 0.11
N ASP A 126 -11.36 0.68 0.16
CA ASP A 126 -11.13 1.46 1.37
C ASP A 126 -12.22 1.16 2.43
N ALA A 127 -13.50 1.09 2.03
CA ALA A 127 -14.59 0.74 2.92
C ALA A 127 -14.42 -0.67 3.53
N VAL A 128 -14.05 -1.66 2.72
CA VAL A 128 -13.80 -3.04 3.20
C VAL A 128 -12.60 -3.09 4.14
N LYS A 129 -11.51 -2.41 3.82
CA LYS A 129 -10.33 -2.33 4.69
C LYS A 129 -10.63 -1.63 6.01
N ASN A 130 -11.40 -0.55 5.97
CA ASN A 130 -11.82 0.17 7.17
C ASN A 130 -12.72 -0.71 8.04
N ALA A 131 -13.69 -1.44 7.47
CA ALA A 131 -14.55 -2.36 8.22
C ALA A 131 -13.73 -3.47 8.90
N GLN A 132 -12.79 -4.11 8.17
CA GLN A 132 -11.88 -5.10 8.75
C GLN A 132 -11.04 -4.52 9.89
N HIS A 133 -10.57 -3.28 9.77
CA HIS A 133 -9.81 -2.62 10.82
C HIS A 133 -10.68 -2.30 12.06
N VAL A 134 -11.94 -1.88 11.86
CA VAL A 134 -12.88 -1.59 12.95
C VAL A 134 -13.25 -2.85 13.73
N GLU A 135 -13.45 -4.00 13.07
CA GLU A 135 -13.69 -5.28 13.76
C GLU A 135 -12.46 -5.77 14.56
N MET A 136 -11.24 -5.40 14.14
CA MET A 136 -10.02 -5.74 14.87
C MET A 136 -9.73 -4.85 16.08
N PHE A 137 -10.41 -3.71 16.24
CA PHE A 137 -10.35 -2.96 17.49
C PHE A 137 -11.28 -3.65 18.50
N PRO A 138 -10.77 -4.36 19.51
CA PRO A 138 -11.65 -4.99 20.46
C PRO A 138 -12.35 -3.86 21.22
N ALA A 139 -13.66 -3.80 21.04
CA ALA A 139 -14.54 -2.86 21.70
C ALA A 139 -14.22 -2.69 23.20
N PRO A 140 -14.54 -1.53 23.80
CA PRO A 140 -14.30 -1.16 25.22
C PRO A 140 -14.74 -2.22 26.27
N VAL A 141 -15.48 -3.24 25.86
CA VAL A 141 -15.81 -4.44 26.64
C VAL A 141 -14.60 -5.20 27.16
N LYS A 142 -13.50 -5.35 26.39
CA LYS A 142 -12.29 -6.02 26.91
C LYS A 142 -11.60 -5.18 27.99
N MET A 143 -11.57 -3.86 27.81
CA MET A 143 -11.05 -2.91 28.79
C MET A 143 -11.91 -2.85 30.06
N MET A 144 -13.25 -2.89 29.93
CA MET A 144 -14.17 -2.93 31.07
C MET A 144 -14.10 -4.26 31.83
N GLY A 145 -13.84 -5.38 31.15
CA GLY A 145 -13.58 -6.68 31.79
C GLY A 145 -12.32 -6.66 32.65
N ILE A 146 -11.23 -6.13 32.10
CA ILE A 146 -9.97 -5.95 32.84
C ILE A 146 -10.19 -5.01 34.02
N LEU A 147 -10.78 -3.83 33.82
CA LEU A 147 -11.05 -2.88 34.90
C LEU A 147 -11.90 -3.49 36.03
N ARG A 148 -12.94 -4.27 35.70
CA ARG A 148 -13.76 -4.99 36.69
C ARG A 148 -12.95 -6.04 37.46
N THR A 149 -12.06 -6.78 36.81
CA THR A 149 -11.18 -7.73 37.51
C THR A 149 -10.19 -7.05 38.44
N TRP A 150 -9.61 -5.92 38.03
CA TRP A 150 -8.71 -5.12 38.86
C TRP A 150 -9.42 -4.51 40.07
N ILE A 151 -10.64 -3.97 39.89
CA ILE A 151 -11.46 -3.48 41.00
C ILE A 151 -11.78 -4.60 41.99
N LYS A 152 -12.15 -5.80 41.51
CA LYS A 152 -12.41 -6.96 42.38
C LYS A 152 -11.18 -7.42 43.15
N ILE A 153 -10.03 -7.53 42.48
CA ILE A 153 -8.75 -7.90 43.13
C ILE A 153 -8.39 -6.87 44.19
N SER A 154 -8.51 -5.58 43.86
CA SER A 154 -8.23 -4.48 44.80
C SER A 154 -9.19 -4.44 46.00
N MET A 155 -10.47 -4.75 45.83
CA MET A 155 -11.39 -4.85 46.97
C MET A 155 -11.09 -6.07 47.84
N MET A 156 -10.69 -7.20 47.24
CA MET A 156 -10.39 -8.42 47.96
C MET A 156 -9.12 -8.30 48.80
N THR A 157 -8.09 -7.58 48.31
CA THR A 157 -6.90 -7.29 49.11
C THR A 157 -7.21 -6.40 50.31
N VAL A 158 -8.04 -5.37 50.14
CA VAL A 158 -8.48 -4.49 51.25
C VAL A 158 -9.28 -5.27 52.31
N LEU A 159 -10.20 -6.15 51.88
CA LEU A 159 -10.95 -7.00 52.81
C LEU A 159 -10.03 -7.94 53.61
N MET A 160 -9.07 -8.58 52.94
CA MET A 160 -8.14 -9.49 53.61
C MET A 160 -7.26 -8.76 54.62
N THR A 161 -6.79 -7.55 54.32
CA THR A 161 -6.04 -6.74 55.29
C THR A 161 -6.88 -6.35 56.50
N ALA A 162 -8.16 -6.02 56.31
CA ALA A 162 -9.07 -5.68 57.41
C ALA A 162 -9.36 -6.89 58.32
N THR A 163 -9.51 -8.09 57.74
CA THR A 163 -9.71 -9.31 58.54
C THR A 163 -8.46 -9.72 59.33
N LEU A 164 -7.26 -9.48 58.80
CA LEU A 164 -6.01 -9.78 59.50
C LEU A 164 -5.76 -8.81 60.66
N THR A 165 -6.14 -7.54 60.52
CA THR A 165 -6.05 -6.57 61.62
C THR A 165 -7.05 -6.88 62.75
N ASP A 166 -8.26 -7.32 62.40
CA ASP A 166 -9.31 -7.69 63.36
C ASP A 166 -8.96 -8.98 64.15
N GLN A 167 -8.26 -9.94 63.50
CA GLN A 167 -7.75 -11.14 64.17
C GLN A 167 -6.51 -10.86 65.05
N MET A 168 -5.65 -9.91 64.66
CA MET A 168 -4.47 -9.51 65.45
C MET A 168 -4.85 -8.75 66.73
N GLU A 169 -5.97 -8.02 66.73
CA GLU A 169 -6.50 -7.36 67.94
C GLU A 169 -7.05 -8.38 68.96
N LYS A 170 -7.69 -9.46 68.49
CA LYS A 170 -8.15 -10.57 69.36
C LYS A 170 -7.00 -11.35 70.02
N VAL A 171 -5.85 -11.50 69.35
CA VAL A 171 -4.72 -12.28 69.88
C VAL A 171 -3.92 -11.51 70.93
N LYS A 172 -3.87 -10.17 70.87
CA LYS A 172 -3.18 -9.36 71.90
C LYS A 172 -3.88 -9.35 73.26
N GLY A 173 -5.14 -9.80 73.33
CA GLY A 173 -5.90 -9.95 74.58
C GLY A 173 -5.83 -11.34 75.23
N MET A 174 -5.10 -12.31 74.65
CA MET A 174 -5.06 -13.68 75.16
C MET A 174 -3.83 -13.92 76.04
N ASN A 175 -4.10 -14.16 77.32
CA ASN A 175 -3.20 -14.58 78.38
C ASN A 175 -2.47 -15.91 78.06
N LEU A 176 -1.16 -15.96 78.37
CA LEU A 176 -0.21 -17.03 78.01
C LEU A 176 -0.66 -18.46 78.38
N CYS A 177 -1.55 -18.60 79.37
CA CYS A 177 -1.96 -19.89 79.90
C CYS A 177 -2.84 -20.69 78.91
N THR A 178 -3.60 -20.01 78.03
CA THR A 178 -4.53 -20.68 77.10
C THR A 178 -3.83 -21.24 75.85
N VAL A 179 -2.68 -20.67 75.48
CA VAL A 179 -1.94 -21.07 74.26
C VAL A 179 -1.23 -22.42 74.43
N MET A 180 -0.86 -22.80 75.65
CA MET A 180 -0.17 -24.08 75.89
C MET A 180 -1.10 -25.30 75.78
N ILE A 181 -2.38 -25.18 76.16
CA ILE A 181 -3.34 -26.31 76.15
C ILE A 181 -3.70 -26.76 74.73
N MET A 182 -3.66 -25.84 73.74
CA MET A 182 -3.99 -26.18 72.35
C MET A 182 -2.88 -26.89 71.58
N LYS A 183 -1.61 -26.76 71.99
CA LYS A 183 -0.49 -27.47 71.36
C LYS A 183 -0.43 -28.96 71.72
N GLU A 184 -0.93 -29.35 72.90
CA GLU A 184 -0.94 -30.76 73.33
C GLU A 184 -2.06 -31.58 72.65
N THR A 185 -3.18 -30.97 72.30
CA THR A 185 -4.32 -31.69 71.69
C THR A 185 -4.15 -31.99 70.20
N THR A 186 -3.24 -31.28 69.50
CA THR A 186 -2.96 -31.50 68.06
C THR A 186 -1.88 -32.56 67.80
N MET A 187 -1.01 -32.85 68.78
CA MET A 187 0.01 -33.91 68.68
C MET A 187 -0.57 -35.33 68.90
N LYS A 188 -1.67 -35.46 69.65
CA LYS A 188 -2.31 -36.77 69.91
C LYS A 188 -3.17 -37.29 68.75
N LYS A 189 -3.62 -36.42 67.85
CA LYS A 189 -4.51 -36.79 66.72
C LYS A 189 -3.77 -37.29 65.48
N LYS A 190 -2.43 -37.13 65.40
CA LYS A 190 -1.59 -37.61 64.29
C LYS A 190 -0.95 -38.99 64.50
N SER A 191 -1.20 -39.66 65.63
CA SER A 191 -0.63 -40.99 65.95
C SER A 191 -1.64 -42.15 65.81
N GLN A 192 -2.81 -41.92 65.20
CA GLN A 192 -3.79 -42.94 64.83
C GLN A 192 -4.20 -42.78 63.36
N VAL A 193 -3.27 -43.01 62.43
CA VAL A 193 -3.50 -43.50 61.05
C VAL A 193 -2.28 -44.34 60.68
#